data_AF-A0A447XB69-F1
#
_entry.id   AF-A0A447XB69-F1
#
_cell.length_a   1.000
_cell.length_b   1.000
_cell.length_c   1.000
_cell.angle_alpha   90.00
_cell.angle_beta   90.00
_cell.angle_gamma   90.00
#
_symmetry.space_group_name_H-M   'P 1'
#
loop_
_entity.id
_entity.type
_entity.pdbx_description
1 polymer ?
#
loop_
_entity_poly.entity_id
_entity_poly.type
_entity_poly.pdbx_seq_one_letter_code
_entity_poly.pdbx_strand_id
1 'polypeptide(L)'
;MQVATTAGDNIINASEQATGFTLSGTSSHLAQGTELTVTLNGKTYTTSVGANGAWSVQVPTADAQALGEGNQAVLVSGKDATGNTVTGAQLLTVDTQPPTLAINTIAQDNIISAAEHNVALVLSGTSNAEAGQTVTLTVNGKSHTATVGSDGTWQVTLPATEVQALAEG
;
A
#
# COMPACT_ATOMS: atom_id res chain seq x y z
N MET A 1 -27.47 3.57 -7.17
CA MET A 1 -26.67 2.54 -6.48
C MET A 1 -25.45 3.23 -5.90
N GLN A 2 -25.00 2.85 -4.72
CA GLN A 2 -23.74 3.33 -4.15
C GLN A 2 -22.81 2.15 -3.87
N VAL A 3 -21.52 2.35 -4.13
CA VAL A 3 -20.44 1.47 -3.70
C VAL A 3 -19.83 2.13 -2.46
N ALA A 4 -19.62 1.37 -1.39
CA ALA A 4 -19.03 1.87 -0.16
C ALA A 4 -17.50 1.83 -0.24
N THR A 5 -16.84 2.53 0.68
CA THR A 5 -15.38 2.44 0.85
C THR A 5 -14.97 0.99 1.09
N THR A 6 -14.00 0.51 0.33
CA THR A 6 -13.39 -0.82 0.47
C THR A 6 -12.10 -0.71 1.28
N ALA A 7 -11.75 -1.72 2.06
CA ALA A 7 -10.54 -1.74 2.93
C ALA A 7 -10.44 -0.60 3.97
N GLY A 8 -11.48 0.24 4.11
CA GLY A 8 -11.50 1.38 5.03
C GLY A 8 -11.02 2.70 4.40
N ASP A 9 -10.26 2.64 3.31
CA ASP A 9 -9.63 3.81 2.67
C ASP A 9 -9.65 3.79 1.12
N ASN A 10 -10.27 2.78 0.50
CA ASN A 10 -10.24 2.51 -0.96
C ASN A 10 -8.85 2.22 -1.54
N ILE A 11 -7.87 1.89 -0.70
CA ILE A 11 -6.56 1.42 -1.13
C ILE A 11 -6.49 -0.07 -0.80
N ILE A 12 -6.13 -0.89 -1.78
CA ILE A 12 -5.82 -2.30 -1.56
C ILE A 12 -4.32 -2.41 -1.40
N ASN A 13 -3.88 -2.60 -0.16
CA ASN A 13 -2.48 -2.83 0.17
C ASN A 13 -2.09 -4.31 -0.02
N ALA A 14 -0.79 -4.60 0.09
CA ALA A 14 -0.27 -5.95 -0.11
C ALA A 14 -0.90 -7.00 0.82
N SER A 15 -1.27 -6.63 2.06
CA SER A 15 -1.89 -7.56 3.01
C SER A 15 -3.33 -7.89 2.63
N GLU A 16 -4.12 -6.88 2.26
CA GLU A 16 -5.50 -7.06 1.79
C GLU A 16 -5.55 -7.83 0.47
N GLN A 17 -4.63 -7.52 -0.46
CA GLN A 17 -4.54 -8.23 -1.72
C GLN A 17 -4.26 -9.73 -1.50
N ALA A 18 -3.38 -10.06 -0.55
CA ALA A 18 -3.01 -11.43 -0.23
C ALA A 18 -4.15 -12.26 0.40
N THR A 19 -5.17 -11.61 0.97
CA THR A 19 -6.32 -12.31 1.56
C THR A 19 -7.60 -12.23 0.73
N GLY A 20 -7.61 -11.39 -0.31
CA GLY A 20 -8.85 -10.96 -0.94
C GLY A 20 -9.60 -9.94 -0.07
N PHE A 21 -10.68 -9.38 -0.61
CA PHE A 21 -11.42 -8.31 0.05
C PHE A 21 -12.90 -8.31 -0.34
N THR A 22 -13.70 -7.55 0.40
CA THR A 22 -15.15 -7.44 0.19
C THR A 22 -15.50 -6.11 -0.46
N LEU A 23 -16.20 -6.16 -1.60
CA LEU A 23 -16.91 -5.01 -2.14
C LEU A 23 -18.29 -4.93 -1.49
N SER A 24 -18.75 -3.73 -1.15
CA SER A 24 -20.06 -3.53 -0.55
C SER A 24 -20.68 -2.21 -0.96
N GLY A 25 -21.94 -2.01 -0.60
CA GLY A 25 -22.64 -0.75 -0.85
C GLY A 25 -24.12 -0.82 -0.52
N THR A 26 -24.87 0.13 -1.08
CA THR A 26 -26.31 0.23 -0.87
C THR A 26 -27.08 0.52 -2.16
N SER A 27 -28.35 0.13 -2.18
CA SER A 27 -29.33 0.48 -3.21
C SER A 27 -30.59 1.06 -2.59
N SER A 28 -31.00 2.24 -3.04
CA SER A 28 -32.24 2.90 -2.64
C SER A 28 -33.41 2.66 -3.61
N HIS A 29 -33.13 2.08 -4.79
CA HIS A 29 -34.09 1.99 -5.90
C HIS A 29 -34.42 0.55 -6.32
N LEU A 30 -33.71 -0.42 -5.75
CA LEU A 30 -33.93 -1.83 -6.05
C LEU A 30 -34.48 -2.53 -4.82
N ALA A 31 -35.43 -3.44 -5.04
CA ALA A 31 -36.04 -4.21 -3.97
C ALA A 31 -35.04 -5.24 -3.40
N GLN A 32 -35.27 -5.67 -2.16
CA GLN A 32 -34.55 -6.80 -1.60
C GLN A 32 -34.73 -8.05 -2.48
N GLY A 33 -33.64 -8.79 -2.70
CA GLY A 33 -33.56 -9.95 -3.59
C GLY A 33 -33.24 -9.61 -5.04
N THR A 34 -33.22 -8.34 -5.45
CA THR A 34 -32.77 -7.96 -6.80
C THR A 34 -31.31 -8.36 -7.00
N GLU A 35 -31.02 -9.12 -8.05
CA GLU A 35 -29.66 -9.48 -8.44
C GLU A 35 -28.88 -8.26 -8.92
N LEU A 36 -27.62 -8.20 -8.50
CA LEU A 36 -26.64 -7.19 -8.90
C LEU A 36 -25.47 -7.86 -9.61
N THR A 37 -24.99 -7.19 -10.65
CA THR A 37 -23.73 -7.50 -11.33
C THR A 37 -22.69 -6.49 -10.89
N VAL A 38 -21.60 -6.95 -10.28
CA VAL A 38 -20.42 -6.16 -9.91
C VAL A 38 -19.29 -6.54 -10.83
N THR A 39 -18.58 -5.56 -11.39
CA THR A 39 -17.41 -5.79 -12.25
C THR A 39 -16.18 -5.07 -11.72
N LEU A 40 -15.05 -5.76 -11.77
CA LEU A 40 -13.74 -5.27 -11.37
C LEU A 40 -12.68 -5.97 -12.22
N ASN A 41 -11.75 -5.22 -12.81
CA ASN A 41 -10.70 -5.74 -13.69
C ASN A 41 -11.23 -6.68 -14.80
N GLY A 42 -12.38 -6.33 -15.38
CA GLY A 42 -13.05 -7.13 -16.41
C GLY A 42 -13.68 -8.45 -15.92
N LYS A 43 -13.54 -8.82 -14.64
CA LYS A 43 -14.24 -9.94 -14.02
C LYS A 43 -15.61 -9.50 -13.50
N THR A 44 -16.54 -10.45 -13.51
CA THR A 44 -17.92 -10.27 -13.06
C THR A 44 -18.18 -11.11 -11.81
N TYR A 45 -18.81 -10.46 -10.83
CA TYR A 45 -19.31 -11.06 -9.60
C TYR A 45 -20.80 -10.78 -9.49
N THR A 46 -21.54 -11.72 -8.90
CA THR A 46 -22.98 -11.56 -8.65
C THR A 46 -23.26 -11.51 -7.14
N THR A 47 -24.22 -10.68 -6.77
CA THR A 47 -24.79 -10.62 -5.43
C THR A 47 -26.24 -10.18 -5.53
N SER A 48 -26.91 -9.94 -4.41
CA SER A 48 -28.26 -9.39 -4.39
C SER A 48 -28.41 -8.28 -3.37
N VAL A 49 -29.41 -7.44 -3.57
CA VAL A 49 -29.82 -6.44 -2.60
C VAL A 49 -30.38 -7.15 -1.37
N GLY A 50 -29.74 -6.97 -0.23
CA GLY A 50 -30.15 -7.46 1.07
C GLY A 50 -31.09 -6.50 1.81
N ALA A 51 -31.23 -6.73 3.12
CA ALA A 51 -32.04 -5.88 3.98
C ALA A 51 -31.54 -4.42 3.96
N ASN A 52 -32.46 -3.47 4.05
CA ASN A 52 -32.17 -2.02 4.01
C ASN A 52 -31.37 -1.58 2.77
N GLY A 53 -31.42 -2.34 1.68
CA GLY A 53 -30.73 -2.02 0.44
C GLY A 53 -29.25 -2.40 0.42
N ALA A 54 -28.70 -2.98 1.49
CA ALA A 54 -27.27 -3.31 1.58
C ALA A 54 -26.91 -4.46 0.64
N TRP A 55 -25.72 -4.45 0.06
CA TRP A 55 -25.19 -5.57 -0.71
C TRP A 55 -23.69 -5.74 -0.43
N SER A 56 -23.19 -6.96 -0.62
CA SER A 56 -21.76 -7.24 -0.55
C SER A 56 -21.40 -8.43 -1.44
N VAL A 57 -20.15 -8.45 -1.89
CA VAL A 57 -19.60 -9.57 -2.66
C VAL A 57 -18.11 -9.71 -2.35
N GLN A 58 -17.66 -10.95 -2.22
CA GLN A 58 -16.23 -11.25 -2.00
C GLN A 58 -15.48 -11.25 -3.33
N VAL A 59 -14.33 -10.58 -3.35
CA VAL A 59 -13.30 -10.70 -4.38
C VAL A 59 -12.27 -11.71 -3.84
N PRO A 60 -12.22 -12.94 -4.40
CA PRO A 60 -11.29 -13.96 -3.93
C PRO A 60 -9.82 -13.54 -4.09
N THR A 61 -8.93 -14.13 -3.28
CA THR A 61 -7.48 -13.87 -3.32
C THR A 61 -6.89 -13.91 -4.73
N ALA A 62 -7.23 -14.93 -5.53
CA ALA A 62 -6.69 -15.06 -6.89
C ALA A 62 -7.07 -13.89 -7.81
N ASP A 63 -8.23 -13.28 -7.58
CA ASP A 63 -8.70 -12.15 -8.35
C ASP A 63 -8.10 -10.84 -7.85
N ALA A 64 -7.97 -10.70 -6.52
CA ALA A 64 -7.30 -9.57 -5.89
C ALA A 64 -5.82 -9.51 -6.32
N GLN A 65 -5.11 -10.64 -6.33
CA GLN A 65 -3.73 -10.75 -6.77
C GLN A 65 -3.54 -10.54 -8.28
N ALA A 66 -4.62 -10.61 -9.07
CA ALA A 66 -4.59 -10.31 -10.50
C ALA A 66 -4.81 -8.81 -10.79
N LEU A 67 -5.09 -7.98 -9.78
CA LEU A 67 -5.19 -6.54 -9.96
C LEU A 67 -3.79 -5.94 -10.11
N GLY A 68 -3.63 -5.08 -11.12
CA GLY A 68 -2.42 -4.28 -11.28
C GLY A 68 -2.42 -3.05 -10.39
N GLU A 69 -1.24 -2.50 -10.15
CA GLU A 69 -1.02 -1.24 -9.43
C GLU A 69 -1.84 -0.08 -10.04
N GLY A 70 -2.25 0.85 -9.19
CA GLY A 70 -3.01 2.04 -9.55
C GLY A 70 -4.53 1.82 -9.55
N ASN A 71 -5.24 2.70 -10.27
CA ASN A 71 -6.69 2.81 -10.17
C ASN A 71 -7.42 1.65 -10.87
N GLN A 72 -8.34 1.03 -10.14
CA GLN A 72 -9.25 -0.02 -10.57
C GLN A 72 -10.69 0.48 -10.46
N ALA A 73 -11.46 0.37 -11.55
CA ALA A 73 -12.88 0.74 -11.54
C ALA A 73 -13.74 -0.42 -11.04
N VAL A 74 -14.55 -0.16 -10.01
CA VAL A 74 -15.65 -1.00 -9.58
C VAL A 74 -16.93 -0.45 -10.20
N LEU A 75 -17.62 -1.25 -10.99
CA LEU A 75 -18.92 -0.90 -11.56
C LEU A 75 -19.96 -1.89 -11.05
N VAL A 76 -21.08 -1.38 -10.55
CA VAL A 76 -22.21 -2.19 -10.11
C VAL A 76 -23.45 -1.81 -10.91
N SER A 77 -24.24 -2.80 -11.29
CA SER A 77 -25.51 -2.59 -11.98
C SER A 77 -26.57 -3.59 -11.52
N GLY A 78 -27.83 -3.19 -11.63
CA GLY A 78 -28.99 -4.05 -11.41
C GLY A 78 -30.18 -3.51 -12.20
N LYS A 79 -31.27 -4.26 -12.25
CA LYS A 79 -32.51 -3.85 -12.93
C LYS A 79 -33.67 -3.72 -11.95
N ASP A 80 -34.45 -2.67 -12.10
CA ASP A 80 -35.70 -2.53 -11.36
C ASP A 80 -36.80 -3.47 -11.91
N ALA A 81 -37.95 -3.53 -11.24
CA ALA A 81 -39.07 -4.38 -11.64
C ALA A 81 -39.67 -4.03 -13.02
N THR A 82 -39.38 -2.83 -13.53
CA THR A 82 -39.80 -2.36 -14.86
C THR A 82 -38.72 -2.54 -15.94
N GLY A 83 -37.55 -3.08 -15.57
CA GLY A 83 -36.45 -3.40 -16.47
C GLY A 83 -35.40 -2.29 -16.65
N ASN A 84 -35.56 -1.13 -15.99
CA ASN A 84 -34.60 -0.04 -16.08
C ASN A 84 -33.31 -0.40 -15.34
N THR A 85 -32.17 -0.04 -15.92
CA THR A 85 -30.87 -0.29 -15.30
C THR A 85 -30.54 0.81 -14.29
N VAL A 86 -30.17 0.41 -13.07
CA VAL A 86 -29.60 1.27 -12.04
C VAL A 86 -28.12 0.93 -11.89
N THR A 87 -27.24 1.92 -11.99
CA THR A 87 -25.79 1.73 -11.89
C THR A 87 -25.17 2.50 -10.71
N GLY A 88 -23.95 2.12 -10.36
CA GLY A 88 -23.06 2.80 -9.44
C GLY A 88 -21.61 2.49 -9.80
N ALA A 89 -20.70 3.38 -9.45
CA ALA A 89 -19.28 3.25 -9.76
C ALA A 89 -18.42 3.81 -8.62
N GLN A 90 -17.25 3.23 -8.41
CA GLN A 90 -16.22 3.77 -7.54
C GLN A 90 -14.83 3.36 -8.04
N LEU A 91 -13.82 4.16 -7.70
CA LEU A 91 -12.42 3.79 -7.91
C LEU A 91 -11.86 3.19 -6.63
N LEU A 92 -11.11 2.11 -6.81
CA LEU A 92 -10.17 1.56 -5.85
C LEU A 92 -8.76 1.84 -6.35
N THR A 93 -7.80 2.03 -5.46
CA THR A 93 -6.38 2.10 -5.83
C THR A 93 -5.71 0.85 -5.32
N VAL A 94 -4.94 0.17 -6.16
CA VAL A 94 -4.05 -0.91 -5.70
C VAL A 94 -2.67 -0.29 -5.50
N ASP A 95 -2.17 -0.38 -4.28
CA ASP A 95 -0.83 0.07 -3.92
C ASP A 95 -0.19 -0.97 -3.02
N THR A 96 0.53 -1.91 -3.63
CA THR A 96 1.15 -3.02 -2.90
C THR A 96 2.65 -2.84 -2.74
N GLN A 97 3.20 -1.76 -3.27
CA GLN A 97 4.63 -1.53 -3.32
C GLN A 97 5.11 -0.94 -2.00
N PRO A 98 6.03 -1.63 -1.29
CA PRO A 98 6.69 -1.01 -0.16
C PRO A 98 7.53 0.18 -0.64
N PRO A 99 7.81 1.16 0.23
CA PRO A 99 8.75 2.21 -0.11
C PRO A 99 10.13 1.61 -0.41
N THR A 100 10.81 2.23 -1.37
CA THR A 100 12.22 2.03 -1.69
C THR A 100 13.11 2.72 -0.66
N LEU A 101 14.28 2.14 -0.43
CA LEU A 101 15.31 2.68 0.45
C LEU A 101 16.67 2.46 -0.22
N ALA A 102 17.47 3.51 -0.33
CA ALA A 102 18.82 3.47 -0.88
C ALA A 102 19.80 4.06 0.13
N ILE A 103 21.03 3.54 0.15
CA ILE A 103 22.15 4.06 0.94
C ILE A 103 23.11 4.73 -0.05
N ASN A 104 23.53 5.95 0.28
CA ASN A 104 24.57 6.65 -0.48
C ASN A 104 25.93 5.97 -0.28
N THR A 105 26.94 6.42 -1.02
CA THR A 105 28.32 5.98 -0.77
C THR A 105 28.69 6.19 0.69
N ILE A 106 29.21 5.15 1.32
CA ILE A 106 29.74 5.21 2.69
C ILE A 106 31.09 5.91 2.62
N ALA A 107 31.33 6.86 3.52
CA ALA A 107 32.47 7.76 3.40
C ALA A 107 32.49 8.43 2.01
N GLN A 108 33.65 8.56 1.37
CA GLN A 108 33.76 9.19 0.04
C GLN A 108 33.79 8.16 -1.10
N ASP A 109 34.15 6.91 -0.81
CA ASP A 109 34.51 5.90 -1.80
C ASP A 109 34.10 4.46 -1.44
N ASN A 110 33.20 4.30 -0.46
CA ASN A 110 32.79 3.01 0.12
C ASN A 110 33.91 2.25 0.86
N ILE A 111 35.01 2.92 1.18
CA ILE A 111 36.11 2.37 1.97
C ILE A 111 36.20 3.19 3.26
N ILE A 112 36.33 2.52 4.40
CA ILE A 112 36.60 3.23 5.66
C ILE A 112 38.10 3.24 5.86
N SER A 113 38.74 4.38 5.57
CA SER A 113 40.17 4.55 5.78
C SER A 113 40.53 4.65 7.26
N ALA A 114 41.81 4.48 7.61
CA ALA A 114 42.30 4.67 8.98
C ALA A 114 42.04 6.09 9.53
N ALA A 115 41.95 7.10 8.66
CA ALA A 115 41.61 8.46 9.05
C ALA A 115 40.12 8.57 9.44
N GLU A 116 39.24 7.94 8.66
CA GLU A 116 37.79 7.91 8.91
C GLU A 116 37.42 6.99 10.07
N HIS A 117 38.22 5.95 10.32
CA HIS A 117 38.04 5.00 11.41
C HIS A 117 38.05 5.64 12.80
N ASN A 118 38.68 6.80 12.94
CA ASN A 118 38.87 7.51 14.21
C ASN A 118 37.90 8.68 14.42
N VAL A 119 36.95 8.89 13.52
CA VAL A 119 35.96 9.98 13.61
C VAL A 119 34.54 9.45 13.44
N ALA A 120 33.56 10.27 13.78
CA ALA A 120 32.16 9.91 13.55
C ALA A 120 31.89 9.77 12.04
N LEU A 121 31.13 8.74 11.66
CA LEU A 121 30.79 8.46 10.27
C LEU A 121 29.32 8.79 10.02
N VAL A 122 29.07 9.58 9.00
CA VAL A 122 27.71 9.91 8.55
C VAL A 122 27.29 8.89 7.49
N LEU A 123 26.23 8.14 7.79
CA LEU A 123 25.53 7.32 6.82
C LEU A 123 24.32 8.09 6.32
N SER A 124 24.09 8.08 5.02
CA SER A 124 22.97 8.79 4.41
C SER A 124 22.37 7.99 3.27
N GLY A 125 21.21 8.43 2.80
CA GLY A 125 20.54 7.81 1.68
C GLY A 125 19.24 8.50 1.33
N THR A 126 18.44 7.81 0.54
CA THR A 126 17.11 8.28 0.12
C THR A 126 16.03 7.21 0.30
N SER A 127 14.79 7.65 0.39
CA SER A 127 13.59 6.81 0.38
C SER A 127 12.43 7.57 -0.26
N ASN A 128 11.48 6.84 -0.85
CA ASN A 128 10.18 7.40 -1.24
C ASN A 128 9.07 7.14 -0.21
N ALA A 129 9.42 6.64 0.99
CA ALA A 129 8.50 6.64 2.11
C ALA A 129 8.09 8.08 2.46
N GLU A 130 6.91 8.24 3.05
CA GLU A 130 6.46 9.55 3.51
C GLU A 130 7.44 10.18 4.52
N ALA A 131 7.50 11.50 4.54
CA ALA A 131 8.31 12.22 5.52
C ALA A 131 7.91 11.86 6.95
N GLY A 132 8.89 11.64 7.82
CA GLY A 132 8.70 11.18 9.19
C GLY A 132 8.70 9.67 9.36
N GLN A 133 8.67 8.88 8.28
CA GLN A 133 8.80 7.42 8.36
C GLN A 133 10.20 7.03 8.89
N THR A 134 10.27 5.96 9.68
CA THR A 134 11.51 5.53 10.33
C THR A 134 12.35 4.66 9.41
N VAL A 135 13.63 5.02 9.28
CA VAL A 135 14.67 4.19 8.67
C VAL A 135 15.47 3.53 9.78
N THR A 136 15.65 2.21 9.73
CA THR A 136 16.48 1.46 10.69
C THR A 136 17.71 0.91 10.00
N LEU A 137 18.89 1.28 10.48
CA LEU A 137 20.18 0.72 10.06
C LEU A 137 20.72 -0.19 11.15
N THR A 138 21.20 -1.36 10.77
CA THR A 138 21.93 -2.24 11.68
C THR A 138 23.39 -2.26 11.29
N VAL A 139 24.26 -1.73 12.15
CA VAL A 139 25.72 -1.67 11.94
C VAL A 139 26.39 -2.45 13.05
N ASN A 140 27.16 -3.49 12.69
CA ASN A 140 27.82 -4.39 13.64
C ASN A 140 26.87 -4.93 14.74
N GLY A 141 25.63 -5.27 14.36
CA GLY A 141 24.59 -5.76 15.27
C GLY A 141 23.92 -4.69 16.14
N LYS A 142 24.28 -3.41 16.02
CA LYS A 142 23.62 -2.29 16.71
C LYS A 142 22.63 -1.58 15.79
N SER A 143 21.42 -1.32 16.30
CA SER A 143 20.40 -0.58 15.58
C SER A 143 20.54 0.93 15.76
N HIS A 144 20.46 1.64 14.65
CA HIS A 144 20.36 3.10 14.58
C HIS A 144 19.10 3.47 13.81
N THR A 145 18.47 4.57 14.20
CA THR A 145 17.28 5.05 13.53
C THR A 145 17.48 6.46 12.99
N ALA A 146 16.87 6.72 11.85
CA ALA A 146 16.68 8.03 11.26
C ALA A 146 15.22 8.18 10.83
N THR A 147 14.85 9.39 10.43
CA THR A 147 13.56 9.65 9.80
C THR A 147 13.77 10.12 8.37
N VAL A 148 12.85 9.77 7.48
CA VAL A 148 12.83 10.30 6.12
C VAL A 148 12.44 11.78 6.18
N GLY A 149 13.26 12.65 5.62
CA GLY A 149 13.00 14.07 5.48
C GLY A 149 11.94 14.36 4.42
N SER A 150 11.45 15.60 4.39
CA SER A 150 10.48 16.04 3.38
C SER A 150 11.00 15.99 1.94
N ASP A 151 12.31 15.92 1.77
CA ASP A 151 13.01 15.78 0.49
C ASP A 151 13.34 14.31 0.15
N GLY A 152 12.88 13.36 0.96
CA GLY A 152 13.14 11.93 0.80
C GLY A 152 14.53 11.50 1.30
N THR A 153 15.33 12.40 1.88
CA THR A 153 16.67 12.03 2.40
C THR A 153 16.59 11.52 3.84
N TRP A 154 17.55 10.70 4.25
CA TRP A 154 17.71 10.30 5.65
C TRP A 154 19.19 10.28 6.01
N GLN A 155 19.50 10.43 7.30
CA GLN A 155 20.87 10.43 7.80
C GLN A 155 20.96 9.84 9.21
N VAL A 156 21.96 8.98 9.43
CA VAL A 156 22.40 8.47 10.73
C VAL A 156 23.85 8.86 10.94
N THR A 157 24.21 9.32 12.14
CA THR A 157 25.62 9.50 12.51
C THR A 157 26.03 8.36 13.44
N LEU A 158 27.04 7.58 13.02
CA LEU A 158 27.72 6.62 13.87
C LEU A 158 28.80 7.35 14.67
N PRO A 159 28.84 7.21 16.01
CA PRO A 159 29.91 7.79 16.80
C PRO A 159 31.25 7.11 16.50
N ALA A 160 32.35 7.84 16.66
CA ALA A 160 33.70 7.34 16.35
C ALA A 160 34.02 6.00 17.02
N THR A 161 33.57 5.77 18.25
CA THR A 161 33.78 4.50 18.98
C THR A 161 33.12 3.30 18.32
N GLU A 162 32.06 3.49 17.54
CA GLU A 162 31.41 2.42 16.78
C GLU A 162 32.05 2.21 15.43
N VAL A 163 32.51 3.28 14.79
CA VAL A 163 33.33 3.18 13.57
C VAL A 163 34.62 2.42 13.88
N GLN A 164 35.25 2.70 15.03
CA GLN A 164 36.43 1.98 15.52
C GLN A 164 36.21 0.47 15.74
N ALA A 165 34.95 0.07 15.97
CA ALA A 165 34.58 -1.32 16.16
C ALA A 165 34.30 -2.05 14.83
N LEU A 166 34.34 -1.34 13.70
CA LEU A 166 34.26 -1.93 12.36
C LEU A 166 35.63 -2.49 11.96
N ALA A 167 35.62 -3.59 11.20
CA ALA A 167 36.84 -4.05 10.55
C ALA A 167 37.27 -3.02 9.48
N GLU A 168 38.57 -2.83 9.31
CA GLU A 168 39.11 -2.06 8.18
C GLU A 168 38.77 -2.79 6.87
N GLY A 169 38.36 -2.03 5.84
CA GLY A 169 37.91 -2.57 4.56
C GLY A 169 37.45 -1.50 3.60
#